data_AF-A0A374UNW3-F1
#
_entry.id   AF-A0A374UNW3-F1
#
_cell.length_a   1.000
_cell.length_b   1.000
_cell.length_c   1.000
_cell.angle_alpha   90.00
_cell.angle_beta   90.00
_cell.angle_gamma   90.00
#
_symmetry.space_group_name_H-M   'P 1'
#
loop_
_entity.id
_entity.type
_entity.pdbx_description
1 polymer ?
#
loop_
_entity_poly.entity_id
_entity_poly.type
_entity_poly.pdbx_seq_one_letter_code
_entity_poly.pdbx_strand_id
1 'polypeptide(L)'
;MQNENLNMYQLGYEPTRLDDFNDYFLQYLKTNDSKYFNKFLHFYEPILNRKATEFIEHNHIEEYRLPDLKQIFVSLLWDELQRYTADEKLPLLQIMKYKTHKAWLEYMRTDCTITNMESKNAHNNLSKVTSL
;
A
#
# COMPACT_ATOMS: atom_id res chain seq x y z
N MET A 1 -12.32 12.74 -5.35
CA MET A 1 -12.27 11.52 -4.51
C MET A 1 -11.68 10.29 -5.19
N GLN A 2 -12.32 9.59 -6.15
CA GLN A 2 -11.71 8.36 -6.73
C GLN A 2 -10.36 8.59 -7.45
N ASN A 3 -10.21 9.70 -8.20
CA ASN A 3 -8.96 10.01 -8.92
C ASN A 3 -7.79 10.47 -8.03
N GLU A 4 -8.06 10.99 -6.82
CA GLU A 4 -7.00 11.47 -5.91
C GLU A 4 -6.26 10.30 -5.27
N ASN A 5 -7.00 9.23 -4.92
CA ASN A 5 -6.44 8.02 -4.32
C ASN A 5 -5.54 7.23 -5.29
N LEU A 6 -5.68 7.45 -6.61
CA LEU A 6 -4.84 6.84 -7.63
C LEU A 6 -3.51 7.57 -7.85
N ASN A 7 -3.39 8.83 -7.41
CA ASN A 7 -2.26 9.72 -7.69
C ASN A 7 -1.61 10.29 -6.41
N MET A 8 -1.49 9.45 -5.38
CA MET A 8 -0.93 9.80 -4.07
C MET A 8 0.57 10.09 -4.12
N TYR A 9 1.29 9.53 -5.09
CA TYR A 9 2.75 9.60 -5.16
C TYR A 9 3.27 10.29 -6.43
N GLN A 10 2.41 11.04 -7.11
CA GLN A 10 2.81 11.81 -8.29
C GLN A 10 3.69 13.00 -7.89
N LEU A 11 4.77 13.20 -8.64
CA LEU A 11 5.68 14.33 -8.44
C LEU A 11 5.21 15.54 -9.24
N GLY A 12 5.47 16.75 -8.74
CA GLY A 12 5.17 18.01 -9.42
C GLY A 12 6.09 18.34 -10.60
N TYR A 13 6.93 17.40 -11.02
CA TYR A 13 7.84 17.50 -12.15
C TYR A 13 7.96 16.12 -12.82
N GLU A 14 8.45 16.05 -14.05
CA GLU A 14 8.68 14.80 -14.76
C GLU A 14 10.06 14.21 -14.37
N PRO A 15 10.12 13.14 -13.54
CA PRO A 15 11.39 12.56 -13.15
C PRO A 15 11.97 11.69 -14.28
N THR A 16 13.29 11.60 -14.37
CA THR A 16 13.95 10.57 -15.20
C THR A 16 13.73 9.18 -14.61
N ARG A 17 13.28 8.24 -15.45
CA ARG A 17 13.06 6.84 -15.09
C ARG A 17 14.35 6.02 -15.19
N LEU A 18 14.62 5.19 -14.18
CA LEU A 18 15.61 4.12 -14.21
C LEU A 18 15.00 2.82 -14.77
N ASP A 19 15.84 1.98 -15.37
CA ASP A 19 15.42 0.74 -16.05
C ASP A 19 14.88 -0.31 -15.06
N ASP A 20 15.58 -0.52 -13.93
CA ASP A 20 15.15 -1.41 -12.86
C ASP A 20 14.61 -0.62 -11.66
N PHE A 21 13.52 -1.11 -11.05
CA PHE A 21 13.01 -0.54 -9.81
C PHE A 21 13.98 -0.67 -8.64
N ASN A 22 14.80 -1.72 -8.62
CA ASN A 22 15.80 -1.92 -7.57
C ASN A 22 16.89 -0.85 -7.61
N ASP A 23 17.17 -0.27 -8.78
CA ASP A 23 18.19 0.78 -8.92
C ASP A 23 17.85 2.02 -8.12
N TYR A 24 16.57 2.36 -7.94
CA TYR A 24 16.19 3.48 -7.07
C TYR A 24 16.62 3.25 -5.62
N PHE A 25 16.48 2.04 -5.11
CA PHE A 25 16.90 1.70 -3.75
C PHE A 25 18.42 1.73 -3.63
N LEU A 26 19.15 1.18 -4.62
CA LEU A 26 20.61 1.23 -4.62
C LEU A 26 21.14 2.66 -4.69
N GLN A 27 20.51 3.53 -5.48
CA GLN A 27 20.85 4.96 -5.52
C GLN A 27 20.55 5.66 -4.19
N TYR A 28 19.44 5.33 -3.54
CA TYR A 28 19.15 5.81 -2.18
C TYR A 28 20.26 5.39 -1.20
N LEU A 29 20.62 4.10 -1.15
CA LEU A 29 21.68 3.62 -0.24
C LEU A 29 23.04 4.29 -0.52
N LYS A 30 23.36 4.57 -1.78
CA LYS A 30 24.61 5.21 -2.19
C LYS A 30 24.66 6.70 -1.83
N THR A 31 23.55 7.40 -1.93
CA THR A 31 23.51 8.88 -1.86
C THR A 31 22.83 9.42 -0.61
N ASN A 32 22.09 8.57 0.10
CA ASN A 32 21.16 8.93 1.17
C ASN A 32 20.12 10.00 0.77
N ASP A 33 19.79 10.07 -0.53
CA ASP A 33 18.87 11.06 -1.07
C ASP A 33 17.46 10.45 -1.27
N SER A 34 16.51 10.91 -0.46
CA SER A 34 15.12 10.42 -0.47
C SER A 34 14.40 10.66 -1.81
N LYS A 35 14.93 11.50 -2.70
CA LYS A 35 14.37 11.68 -4.05
C LYS A 35 14.25 10.36 -4.81
N TYR A 36 15.18 9.41 -4.60
CA TYR A 36 15.12 8.13 -5.30
C TYR A 36 13.95 7.28 -4.83
N PHE A 37 13.66 7.30 -3.54
CA PHE A 37 12.46 6.66 -3.00
C PHE A 37 11.18 7.30 -3.56
N ASN A 38 11.13 8.63 -3.60
CA ASN A 38 9.97 9.35 -4.14
C ASN A 38 9.78 9.10 -5.65
N LYS A 39 10.86 9.05 -6.44
CA LYS A 39 10.81 8.68 -7.87
C LYS A 39 10.36 7.23 -8.06
N PHE A 40 10.83 6.31 -7.22
CA PHE A 40 10.34 4.94 -7.23
C PHE A 40 8.82 4.91 -7.02
N LEU A 41 8.30 5.59 -5.99
CA LEU A 41 6.87 5.62 -5.70
C LEU A 41 6.06 6.19 -6.86
N HIS A 42 6.54 7.28 -7.47
CA HIS A 42 5.91 7.88 -8.64
C HIS A 42 5.72 6.89 -9.79
N PHE A 43 6.77 6.14 -10.16
CA PHE A 43 6.69 5.18 -11.27
C PHE A 43 6.03 3.85 -10.90
N TYR A 44 6.11 3.44 -9.65
CA TYR A 44 5.54 2.18 -9.17
C TYR A 44 4.06 2.31 -8.79
N GLU A 45 3.56 3.51 -8.57
CA GLU A 45 2.18 3.79 -8.16
C GLU A 45 1.12 3.10 -9.04
N PRO A 46 1.17 3.13 -10.38
CA PRO A 46 0.19 2.41 -11.21
C PRO A 46 0.17 0.89 -10.95
N ILE A 47 1.34 0.30 -10.67
CA ILE A 47 1.46 -1.14 -10.34
C ILE A 47 0.87 -1.40 -8.95
N LEU A 48 1.15 -0.52 -7.99
CA LEU A 48 0.62 -0.62 -6.64
C LEU A 48 -0.90 -0.44 -6.62
N ASN A 49 -1.45 0.52 -7.37
CA ASN A 49 -2.89 0.72 -7.53
C ASN A 49 -3.57 -0.55 -8.02
N ARG A 50 -3.03 -1.17 -9.08
CA ARG A 50 -3.58 -2.42 -9.62
C ARG A 50 -3.58 -3.53 -8.58
N LYS A 51 -2.43 -3.78 -7.93
CA LYS A 51 -2.31 -4.84 -6.90
C LYS A 51 -3.25 -4.63 -5.72
N ALA A 52 -3.39 -3.40 -5.24
CA ALA A 52 -4.26 -3.08 -4.12
C ALA A 52 -5.74 -3.19 -4.52
N THR A 53 -6.10 -2.76 -5.72
CA THR A 53 -7.46 -2.95 -6.28
C THR A 53 -7.80 -4.43 -6.44
N GLU A 54 -6.89 -5.22 -7.02
CA GLU A 54 -7.04 -6.68 -7.11
C GLU A 54 -7.26 -7.29 -5.71
N PHE A 55 -6.45 -6.89 -4.71
CA PHE A 55 -6.64 -7.38 -3.34
C PHE A 55 -8.02 -7.03 -2.75
N ILE A 56 -8.49 -5.79 -2.98
CA ILE A 56 -9.81 -5.33 -2.55
C ILE A 56 -10.92 -6.20 -3.16
N GLU A 57 -10.88 -6.38 -4.47
CA GLU A 57 -11.88 -7.16 -5.22
C GLU A 57 -11.91 -8.62 -4.78
N HIS A 58 -10.74 -9.25 -4.64
CA HIS A 58 -10.63 -10.67 -4.26
C HIS A 58 -11.12 -10.95 -2.83
N ASN A 59 -11.01 -9.98 -1.93
CA ASN A 59 -11.38 -10.13 -0.52
C ASN A 59 -12.71 -9.44 -0.16
N HIS A 60 -13.39 -8.84 -1.14
CA HIS A 60 -14.67 -8.14 -0.96
C HIS A 60 -14.66 -7.09 0.16
N ILE A 61 -13.55 -6.35 0.30
CA ILE A 61 -13.45 -5.18 1.21
C ILE A 61 -13.82 -3.89 0.47
N GLU A 62 -14.06 -2.80 1.19
CA GLU A 62 -14.57 -1.58 0.58
C GLU A 62 -13.51 -0.80 -0.21
N GLU A 63 -13.85 -0.28 -1.39
CA GLU A 63 -12.92 0.44 -2.30
C GLU A 63 -12.25 1.66 -1.66
N TYR A 64 -12.91 2.32 -0.70
CA TYR A 64 -12.35 3.49 -0.02
C TYR A 64 -11.08 3.15 0.79
N ARG A 65 -10.80 1.86 1.01
CA ARG A 65 -9.62 1.33 1.72
C ARG A 65 -8.35 1.32 0.84
N LEU A 66 -8.45 1.63 -0.45
CA LEU A 66 -7.31 1.67 -1.38
C LEU A 66 -6.11 2.51 -0.86
N PRO A 67 -6.29 3.74 -0.32
CA PRO A 67 -5.19 4.52 0.23
C PRO A 67 -4.48 3.84 1.40
N ASP A 68 -5.22 3.12 2.25
CA ASP A 68 -4.65 2.44 3.42
C ASP A 68 -3.72 1.30 2.99
N LEU A 69 -4.15 0.48 2.02
CA LEU A 69 -3.30 -0.59 1.46
C LEU A 69 -2.02 -0.03 0.83
N LYS A 70 -2.13 1.09 0.11
CA LYS A 70 -0.97 1.80 -0.47
C LYS A 70 -0.04 2.29 0.63
N GLN A 71 -0.58 2.93 1.67
CA GLN A 71 0.20 3.45 2.79
C GLN A 71 0.90 2.34 3.56
N ILE A 72 0.24 1.21 3.82
CA ILE A 72 0.84 0.02 4.45
C ILE A 72 2.03 -0.49 3.63
N PHE A 73 1.87 -0.59 2.30
CA PHE A 73 2.97 -0.98 1.42
C PHE A 73 4.16 -0.03 1.54
N VAL A 74 3.93 1.28 1.46
CA VAL A 74 4.99 2.30 1.49
C VAL A 74 5.70 2.33 2.83
N SER A 75 4.96 2.28 3.94
CA SER A 75 5.54 2.24 5.29
C SER A 75 6.42 1.00 5.48
N LEU A 76 5.94 -0.19 5.10
CA LEU A 76 6.75 -1.41 5.18
C LEU A 76 7.98 -1.37 4.27
N LEU A 77 7.84 -0.84 3.06
CA LEU A 77 8.94 -0.72 2.11
C LEU A 77 10.01 0.22 2.65
N TRP A 78 9.61 1.35 3.23
CA TRP A 78 10.52 2.30 3.84
C TRP A 78 11.31 1.66 4.99
N ASP A 79 10.62 0.96 5.88
CA ASP A 79 11.25 0.26 7.00
C ASP A 79 12.22 -0.83 6.54
N GLU A 80 11.83 -1.61 5.52
CA GLU A 80 12.70 -2.65 4.96
C GLU A 80 13.91 -2.04 4.27
N LEU A 81 13.74 -0.93 3.54
CA LEU A 81 14.84 -0.20 2.90
C LEU A 81 15.89 0.28 3.90
N GLN A 82 15.50 0.70 5.11
CA GLN A 82 16.47 1.11 6.15
C GLN A 82 17.36 -0.03 6.64
N ARG A 83 16.92 -1.29 6.48
CA ARG A 83 17.69 -2.49 6.86
C ARG A 83 18.35 -3.17 5.65
N TYR A 84 18.02 -2.73 4.44
CA TYR A 84 18.46 -3.33 3.20
C TYR A 84 19.90 -2.91 2.88
N THR A 85 20.68 -3.82 2.31
CA THR A 85 22.06 -3.59 1.93
C THR A 85 22.28 -3.94 0.45
N ALA A 86 23.27 -3.33 -0.19
CA ALA A 86 23.50 -3.50 -1.63
C ALA A 86 24.05 -4.90 -2.01
N ASP A 87 24.53 -5.66 -1.03
CA ASP A 87 25.00 -7.04 -1.16
C ASP A 87 23.88 -8.08 -1.03
N GLU A 88 22.64 -7.65 -0.76
CA GLU A 88 21.49 -8.54 -0.69
C GLU A 88 21.27 -9.29 -2.00
N LYS A 89 21.06 -10.61 -1.89
CA LYS A 89 20.93 -11.50 -3.05
C LYS A 89 19.59 -11.32 -3.77
N LEU A 90 18.59 -10.76 -3.08
CA LEU A 90 17.25 -10.58 -3.60
C LEU A 90 16.95 -9.08 -3.77
N PRO A 91 16.39 -8.65 -4.91
CA PRO A 91 15.85 -7.30 -5.06
C PRO A 91 14.79 -6.99 -4.01
N LEU A 92 14.76 -5.76 -3.50
CA LEU A 92 13.91 -5.38 -2.36
C LEU A 92 12.42 -5.66 -2.63
N LEU A 93 11.94 -5.40 -3.86
CA LEU A 93 10.56 -5.70 -4.22
C LEU A 93 10.20 -7.19 -4.17
N GLN A 94 11.16 -8.09 -4.31
CA GLN A 94 10.91 -9.53 -4.17
C GLN A 94 10.68 -9.89 -2.69
N ILE A 95 11.49 -9.33 -1.78
CA ILE A 95 11.31 -9.46 -0.32
C ILE A 95 9.93 -8.94 0.09
N MET A 96 9.54 -7.80 -0.49
CA MET A 96 8.29 -7.13 -0.16
C MET A 96 7.03 -7.90 -0.57
N LYS A 97 7.06 -8.74 -1.62
CA LYS A 97 5.86 -9.46 -2.10
C LYS A 97 5.13 -10.18 -0.97
N TYR A 98 5.85 -10.97 -0.18
CA TYR A 98 5.26 -11.73 0.93
C TYR A 98 4.87 -10.81 2.10
N LYS A 99 5.74 -9.85 2.46
CA LYS A 99 5.52 -8.94 3.58
C LYS A 99 4.28 -8.08 3.39
N THR A 100 4.12 -7.49 2.20
CA THR A 100 2.95 -6.69 1.84
C THR A 100 1.68 -7.52 1.88
N HIS A 101 1.67 -8.70 1.26
CA HIS A 101 0.47 -9.54 1.24
C HIS A 101 0.05 -9.95 2.65
N LYS A 102 1.01 -10.37 3.49
CA LYS A 102 0.75 -10.70 4.89
C LYS A 102 0.17 -9.49 5.65
N ALA A 103 0.75 -8.31 5.50
CA ALA A 103 0.28 -7.11 6.19
C ALA A 103 -1.12 -6.67 5.74
N TRP A 104 -1.45 -6.80 4.44
CA TRP A 104 -2.79 -6.52 3.94
C TRP A 104 -3.83 -7.50 4.48
N LEU A 105 -3.49 -8.79 4.63
CA LEU A 105 -4.37 -9.77 5.28
C LEU A 105 -4.60 -9.45 6.76
N GLU A 106 -3.55 -9.05 7.49
CA GLU A 106 -3.70 -8.63 8.89
C GLU A 106 -4.56 -7.38 9.01
N TYR A 107 -4.32 -6.35 8.18
CA TYR A 107 -5.16 -5.14 8.13
C TYR A 107 -6.62 -5.45 7.84
N MET A 108 -6.90 -6.33 6.87
CA MET A 108 -8.25 -6.81 6.61
C MET A 108 -8.86 -7.45 7.86
N ARG A 109 -8.11 -8.35 8.51
CA ARG A 109 -8.58 -9.06 9.70
C ARG A 109 -8.87 -8.12 10.85
N THR A 110 -8.04 -7.12 11.12
CA THR A 110 -8.21 -6.21 12.25
C THR A 110 -9.18 -5.08 11.93
N ASP A 111 -8.95 -4.34 10.86
CA ASP A 111 -9.56 -3.03 10.66
C ASP A 111 -10.75 -3.06 9.71
N CYS A 112 -10.90 -4.12 8.90
CA CYS A 112 -12.07 -4.29 8.03
C CYS A 112 -13.15 -5.18 8.68
N THR A 113 -12.78 -6.18 9.49
CA THR A 113 -13.79 -7.05 10.14
C THR A 113 -14.41 -6.43 11.39
N ILE A 114 -13.66 -5.64 12.17
CA ILE A 114 -14.20 -4.94 13.35
C ILE A 114 -15.28 -3.94 12.91
N THR A 115 -15.01 -3.14 11.88
CA THR A 115 -16.00 -2.18 11.32
C THR A 115 -17.26 -2.90 10.82
N ASN A 116 -17.12 -4.08 10.21
CA ASN A 116 -18.26 -4.88 9.75
C ASN A 116 -19.09 -5.47 10.89
N MET A 117 -18.47 -5.89 12.00
CA MET A 117 -19.20 -6.35 13.19
C MET A 117 -19.94 -5.19 13.89
N GLU A 118 -19.30 -4.04 14.05
CA GLU A 118 -19.93 -2.85 14.65
C GLU A 118 -21.11 -2.34 13.82
N SER A 119 -20.94 -2.25 12.49
CA SER A 119 -22.00 -1.85 11.56
C SER A 119 -23.21 -2.80 11.60
N LYS A 120 -22.97 -4.12 11.57
CA LYS A 120 -24.04 -5.13 11.72
C LYS A 120 -24.77 -5.03 13.06
N ASN A 121 -24.04 -4.80 14.15
CA ASN A 121 -24.64 -4.63 15.47
C ASN A 121 -25.50 -3.36 15.54
N ALA A 122 -25.04 -2.24 14.97
CA ALA A 122 -25.82 -1.00 14.90
C ALA A 122 -27.12 -1.17 14.10
N HIS A 123 -27.08 -1.82 12.94
CA HIS A 123 -28.28 -2.11 12.15
C HIS A 123 -29.27 -3.03 12.86
N ASN A 124 -28.78 -4.10 13.51
CA ASN A 124 -29.64 -5.00 14.29
C ASN A 124 -30.31 -4.32 15.49
N ASN A 125 -29.65 -3.33 16.09
CA ASN A 125 -30.23 -2.56 17.18
C ASN A 125 -31.30 -1.58 16.69
N LEU A 126 -31.09 -0.93 15.54
CA LEU A 126 -32.09 -0.05 14.92
C LEU A 126 -33.36 -0.82 14.51
N SER A 127 -33.24 -1.98 13.86
CA SER A 127 -34.41 -2.80 13.46
C SER A 127 -35.26 -3.28 14.64
N LYS A 128 -34.66 -3.47 15.82
CA LYS A 128 -35.38 -3.83 17.04
C LYS A 128 -36.14 -2.64 17.64
N VAL A 129 -35.63 -1.42 17.49
CA VAL A 129 -36.28 -0.21 18.03
C VAL A 129 -37.45 0.25 17.15
N THR A 130 -37.42 -0.01 15.84
CA THR A 130 -38.50 0.37 14.90
C THR A 130 -39.67 -0.63 14.86
N SER A 131 -39.62 -1.73 15.62
CA SER A 131 -40.67 -2.76 15.66
C SER A 131 -41.63 -2.60 16.85
N LEU A 132 -41.82 -1.38 17.36
CA LEU A 132 -42.72 -1.03 18.48
C LEU A 132 -43.94 -0.25 18.00
#